data_AF-A0A094PWV9-F1
#
_entry.id   AF-A0A094PWV9-F1
#
_cell.length_a   1.000
_cell.length_b   1.000
_cell.length_c   1.000
_cell.angle_alpha   90.00
_cell.angle_beta   90.00
_cell.angle_gamma   90.00
#
_symmetry.space_group_name_H-M   'P 1'
#
loop_
_entity.id
_entity.type
_entity.pdbx_description
1 polymer ?
#
loop_
_entity_poly.entity_id
_entity_poly.type
_entity_poly.pdbx_seq_one_letter_code
_entity_poly.pdbx_strand_id
1 'polypeptide(L)' 'MTISSRTLEITQVAAKAAIDKIAVDVVALDLSDQLVLSEVFLIATGQNEAQVDAIADEVERQLAAIG' A
#
# COMPACT_ATOMS: atom_id res chain seq x y z
N MET A 1 5.77 -10.45 -16.68
CA MET A 1 6.48 -9.15 -16.72
C MET A 1 6.87 -8.78 -15.29
N THR A 2 7.85 -7.91 -15.07
CA THR A 2 8.32 -7.56 -13.71
C THR A 2 7.86 -6.16 -13.33
N ILE A 3 7.38 -5.99 -12.10
CA ILE A 3 6.99 -4.70 -11.52
C ILE A 3 8.12 -3.66 -11.69
N SER A 4 7.77 -2.44 -12.10
CA SER A 4 8.73 -1.34 -12.20
C SER A 4 9.36 -0.99 -10.83
N SER A 5 10.62 -0.57 -10.83
CA SER A 5 11.33 -0.19 -9.59
C SER A 5 10.61 0.94 -8.83
N ARG A 6 10.02 1.89 -9.56
CA ARG A 6 9.25 2.99 -8.97
C ARG A 6 7.98 2.50 -8.28
N THR A 7 7.24 1.58 -8.88
CA THR A 7 6.05 1.00 -8.23
C THR A 7 6.43 0.21 -6.99
N LEU A 8 7.56 -0.51 -7.02
CA LEU A 8 8.05 -1.22 -5.84
C LEU A 8 8.36 -0.25 -4.69
N GLU A 9 9.03 0.87 -4.96
CA GLU A 9 9.32 1.92 -3.96
C GLU A 9 8.03 2.51 -3.36
N ILE A 10 7.07 2.89 -4.20
CA ILE A 10 5.76 3.41 -3.76
C ILE A 10 5.03 2.38 -2.88
N THR A 11 5.01 1.12 -3.31
CA THR A 11 4.39 0.02 -2.56
C THR A 11 5.04 -0.15 -1.19
N GLN A 12 6.36 -0.07 -1.11
CA GLN A 12 7.09 -0.20 0.16
C GLN A 12 6.79 0.94 1.12
N VAL A 13 6.66 2.18 0.61
CA VAL A 13 6.28 3.34 1.43
C VAL A 13 4.86 3.17 1.97
N ALA A 14 3.90 2.78 1.13
CA ALA A 14 2.53 2.53 1.55
C ALA A 14 2.43 1.37 2.56
N ALA A 15 3.16 0.27 2.35
CA ALA A 15 3.18 -0.86 3.28
C ALA A 15 3.74 -0.46 4.64
N LYS A 16 4.81 0.34 4.66
CA LYS A 16 5.40 0.86 5.90
C LYS A 16 4.42 1.77 6.64
N ALA A 17 3.76 2.68 5.93
CA ALA A 17 2.75 3.57 6.47
C ALA A 17 1.59 2.78 7.14
N ALA A 18 1.13 1.70 6.52
CA ALA A 18 0.13 0.81 7.10
C ALA A 18 0.64 0.10 8.38
N ILE A 19 1.88 -0.38 8.37
CA ILE A 19 2.51 -1.03 9.53
C ILE A 19 2.68 -0.04 10.69
N ASP A 20 3.03 1.22 10.41
CA ASP A 20 3.16 2.28 11.41
C ASP A 20 1.82 2.56 12.15
N LYS A 21 0.69 2.19 11.54
CA LYS A 21 -0.67 2.23 12.13
C LYS A 21 -1.17 0.86 12.61
N ILE A 22 -0.26 -0.10 12.80
CA ILE A 22 -0.53 -1.43 13.36
C ILE A 22 -1.54 -2.20 12.48
N ALA A 23 -1.49 -2.02 11.17
CA ALA A 23 -2.23 -2.86 10.24
C ALA A 23 -1.74 -4.31 10.33
N VAL A 24 -2.66 -5.25 10.17
CA VAL A 24 -2.36 -6.68 10.07
C VAL A 24 -2.64 -7.17 8.65
N ASP A 25 -2.15 -8.36 8.31
CA ASP A 25 -2.33 -8.97 6.98
C ASP A 25 -1.93 -8.05 5.82
N VAL A 26 -0.82 -7.31 5.99
CA VAL A 26 -0.28 -6.42 4.96
C VAL A 26 0.36 -7.24 3.85
N VAL A 27 -0.33 -7.34 2.70
CA VAL A 27 0.07 -8.18 1.56
C VAL A 27 0.08 -7.35 0.29
N ALA A 28 1.18 -7.41 -0.46
CA ALA A 28 1.29 -6.85 -1.80
C ALA A 28 1.06 -7.95 -2.85
N LEU A 29 0.09 -7.73 -3.74
CA LEU A 29 -0.23 -8.59 -4.87
C LEU A 29 0.39 -8.02 -6.14
N ASP A 30 1.24 -8.81 -6.79
CA ASP A 30 1.81 -8.49 -8.10
C ASP A 30 0.75 -8.72 -9.19
N LEU A 31 0.43 -7.66 -9.93
CA LEU A 31 -0.53 -7.66 -11.03
C LEU A 31 0.14 -7.48 -12.40
N SER A 32 1.48 -7.59 -12.49
CA SER A 32 2.24 -7.38 -13.72
C SER A 32 1.76 -8.23 -14.91
N ASP A 33 1.14 -9.38 -14.64
CA ASP A 33 0.61 -10.30 -15.64
C ASP A 33 -0.92 -10.21 -15.82
N GLN A 34 -1.61 -9.41 -14.99
CA GLN A 34 -3.07 -9.24 -15.02
C GLN A 34 -3.47 -7.75 -14.95
N LEU A 35 -3.78 -7.18 -16.13
CA LEU A 35 -4.48 -5.89 -16.40
C LEU A 35 -3.65 -4.60 -16.55
N VAL A 36 -4.30 -3.63 -17.22
CA VAL A 36 -3.78 -2.43 -17.91
C VAL A 36 -3.68 -1.19 -16.99
N LEU A 37 -4.15 -1.28 -15.74
CA LEU A 37 -4.41 -0.12 -14.87
C LEU A 37 -3.40 0.07 -13.72
N SER A 38 -3.04 -1.01 -13.01
CA SER A 38 -2.15 -0.95 -11.84
C SER A 38 -1.23 -2.17 -11.80
N GLU A 39 0.03 -1.96 -11.41
CA GLU A 39 1.05 -3.01 -11.31
C GLU A 39 0.99 -3.79 -9.97
N VAL A 40 0.48 -3.17 -8.90
CA VAL A 40 0.44 -3.78 -7.55
C VAL A 40 -0.85 -3.40 -6.82
N PHE A 41 -1.43 -4.35 -6.08
CA PHE A 41 -2.41 -4.07 -5.02
C PHE A 41 -1.81 -4.32 -3.64
N LEU A 42 -1.90 -3.33 -2.77
CA LEU A 42 -1.56 -3.48 -1.36
C LEU A 42 -2.84 -3.65 -0.55
N ILE A 43 -2.97 -4.78 0.13
CA ILE A 43 -4.08 -5.10 1.02
C ILE A 43 -3.57 -5.01 2.45
N ALA A 44 -4.34 -4.38 3.32
CA ALA A 44 -4.05 -4.25 4.75
C ALA A 44 -5.37 -4.31 5.54
N THR A 45 -5.31 -4.85 6.75
CA THR A 45 -6.49 -5.05 7.61
C THR A 45 -6.37 -4.21 8.87
N GLY A 46 -7.42 -3.43 9.16
CA GLY A 46 -7.63 -2.77 10.45
C GLY A 46 -8.61 -3.57 11.32
N GLN A 47 -8.46 -3.50 12.64
CA GLN A 47 -9.30 -4.20 13.62
C GLN A 47 -10.66 -3.52 13.86
N ASN A 48 -10.82 -2.27 13.42
CA ASN A 48 -12.06 -1.50 13.47
C ASN A 48 -12.00 -0.34 12.45
N GLU A 49 -13.13 0.32 12.23
CA GLU A 49 -13.29 1.43 11.27
C GLU A 49 -12.32 2.58 11.53
N ALA A 50 -12.20 3.02 12.80
CA ALA A 50 -11.27 4.10 13.14
C ALA A 50 -9.80 3.75 12.86
N GLN A 51 -9.40 2.49 12.99
CA GLN A 51 -8.06 2.04 12.60
C GLN A 51 -7.90 1.99 11.08
N VAL A 52 -8.92 1.55 10.35
CA VAL A 52 -8.92 1.56 8.88
C VAL A 52 -8.74 2.98 8.35
N ASP A 53 -9.47 3.94 8.89
CA ASP A 53 -9.33 5.36 8.54
C ASP A 53 -7.92 5.87 8.86
N ALA A 54 -7.40 5.56 10.05
CA ALA A 54 -6.05 5.98 10.44
C ALA A 54 -4.95 5.38 9.54
N ILE A 55 -5.12 4.14 9.07
CA ILE A 55 -4.23 3.50 8.09
C ILE A 55 -4.30 4.23 6.76
N ALA A 56 -5.51 4.49 6.26
CA ALA A 56 -5.71 5.19 4.98
C ALA A 56 -5.09 6.59 5.01
N ASP A 57 -5.38 7.38 6.05
CA ASP A 57 -4.84 8.73 6.25
C ASP A 57 -3.30 8.74 6.24
N GLU A 58 -2.68 7.78 6.92
CA GLU A 58 -1.22 7.69 7.01
C GLU A 58 -0.58 7.28 5.68
N VAL A 59 -1.20 6.34 4.96
CA VAL A 59 -0.76 5.96 3.61
C VAL A 59 -0.85 7.16 2.67
N GLU A 60 -1.98 7.86 2.63
CA GLU A 60 -2.14 9.07 1.82
C GLU A 60 -1.10 10.14 2.18
N ARG A 61 -0.88 10.38 3.48
CA ARG A 61 0.10 11.36 3.97
C ARG A 61 1.53 11.03 3.54
N GLN A 62 1.95 9.77 3.63
CA GLN A 62 3.30 9.33 3.28
C GLN A 62 3.52 9.33 1.77
N LEU A 63 2.51 8.95 0.99
CA LEU A 63 2.58 9.01 -0.47
C LEU A 63 2.63 10.46 -0.98
N ALA A 64 1.83 11.36 -0.40
CA ALA A 64 1.89 12.78 -0.73
C ALA A 64 3.26 13.42 -0.43
N ALA A 65 4.02 12.89 0.53
CA ALA A 65 5.37 13.38 0.84
C ALA A 65 6.41 13.01 -0.22
N ILE A 66 6.14 12.01 -1.05
CA ILE A 66 7.07 11.51 -2.09
C ILE A 66 6.63 11.84 -3.53
N GLY A 67 5.42 12.40 -3.73
CA GLY A 67 4.95 12.96 -5.00
C GLY A 67 3.57 12.48 -5.42
#